data_AF-A0A7K0W4U2-F1
#
_entry.id   AF-A0A7K0W4U2-F1
#
_cell.length_a   1.000
_cell.length_b   1.000
_cell.length_c   1.000
_cell.angle_alpha   90.00
_cell.angle_beta   90.00
_cell.angle_gamma   90.00
#
_symmetry.space_group_name_H-M   'P 1'
#
loop_
_entity.id
_entity.type
_entity.pdbx_description
1 polymer ?
#
loop_
_entity_poly.entity_id
_entity_poly.type
_entity_poly.pdbx_seq_one_letter_code
_entity_poly.pdbx_strand_id
1 'polypeptide(L)'
;PEVTMPMIEEAAKNSIAKIIPVEPPQGPFTYRIQFDSTQPVIAACHIPGVKKTGDREVSFTLPTMEEAFRCFGAVSTLVAAGIEPRFG
;
A
#
# COMPACT_ATOMS: atom_id res chain seq x y z
N PRO A 1 -4.03 9.06 -27.07
CA PRO A 1 -2.60 8.68 -27.25
C PRO A 1 -1.74 9.85 -27.77
N GLU A 2 -2.21 10.58 -28.79
CA GLU A 2 -1.47 11.65 -29.47
C GLU A 2 -1.06 12.82 -28.56
N VAL A 3 -1.84 13.09 -27.51
CA VAL A 3 -1.53 14.15 -26.53
C VAL A 3 -0.71 13.62 -25.36
N THR A 4 -1.14 12.50 -24.76
CA THR A 4 -0.55 12.01 -23.50
C THR A 4 0.85 11.42 -23.69
N MET A 5 1.12 10.75 -24.83
CA MET A 5 2.41 10.12 -25.08
C MET A 5 3.56 11.13 -25.18
N PRO A 6 3.50 12.20 -26.01
CA PRO A 6 4.59 13.18 -26.05
C PRO A 6 4.78 13.90 -24.71
N MET A 7 3.71 14.12 -23.93
CA MET A 7 3.83 14.69 -22.58
C MET A 7 4.59 13.78 -21.61
N ILE A 8 4.35 12.46 -21.65
CA ILE A 8 5.08 11.50 -20.82
C ILE A 8 6.56 11.46 -21.22
N GLU A 9 6.85 11.44 -22.52
CA GLU A 9 8.23 11.44 -23.01
C GLU A 9 8.99 12.71 -22.60
N GLU A 10 8.38 13.87 -22.77
CA GLU A 10 8.96 15.15 -22.39
C GLU A 10 9.19 15.21 -20.87
N ALA A 11 8.21 14.79 -20.07
CA ALA A 11 8.34 14.72 -18.62
C ALA A 11 9.48 13.79 -18.19
N ALA A 12 9.58 12.59 -18.78
CA ALA A 12 10.65 11.64 -18.48
C ALA A 12 12.05 12.22 -18.77
N LYS A 13 12.22 12.88 -19.92
CA LYS A 13 13.49 13.56 -20.28
C LYS A 13 13.83 14.67 -19.27
N ASN A 14 12.84 15.49 -18.91
CA ASN A 14 13.01 16.59 -17.98
C ASN A 14 13.31 16.13 -16.54
N SER A 15 12.83 14.94 -16.14
CA SER A 15 13.07 14.38 -14.80
C SER A 15 14.52 13.91 -14.60
N ILE A 16 15.16 13.33 -15.62
CA ILE A 16 16.53 12.83 -15.52
C ILE A 16 17.52 13.95 -15.16
N ALA A 17 17.34 15.13 -15.77
CA ALA A 17 18.18 16.31 -15.50
C ALA A 17 18.05 16.86 -14.07
N LYS A 18 17.05 16.42 -13.30
CA LYS A 18 16.74 16.88 -11.94
C LYS A 18 17.00 15.82 -10.87
N ILE A 19 17.58 14.67 -11.25
CA ILE A 19 17.88 13.61 -10.30
C ILE A 19 18.94 14.11 -9.33
N ILE A 20 18.57 14.12 -8.05
CA ILE A 20 19.50 14.29 -6.93
C ILE A 20 19.66 12.96 -6.20
N PRO A 21 20.83 12.66 -5.62
CA PRO A 21 20.98 11.50 -4.75
C PRO A 21 19.99 11.60 -3.58
N VAL A 22 19.20 10.55 -3.39
CA VAL A 22 18.29 10.42 -2.25
C VAL A 22 18.63 9.13 -1.53
N GLU A 23 18.91 9.24 -0.23
CA GLU A 23 19.06 8.07 0.63
C GLU A 23 17.66 7.50 0.94
N PRO A 24 17.45 6.18 0.76
CA PRO A 24 16.17 5.59 1.10
C PRO A 24 15.98 5.64 2.63
N PRO A 25 14.74 5.88 3.09
CA PRO A 25 14.44 5.84 4.52
C PRO A 25 14.82 4.46 5.08
N GLN A 26 15.34 4.47 6.31
CA GLN A 26 15.64 3.24 7.05
C GLN A 26 14.51 2.97 8.04
N GLY A 27 14.24 1.69 8.29
CA GLY A 27 13.15 1.25 9.14
C GLY A 27 13.34 1.54 10.64
N PRO A 28 12.38 1.14 11.49
CA PRO A 28 11.21 0.33 11.13
C PRO A 28 10.12 1.14 10.43
N PHE A 29 9.37 0.50 9.54
CA PHE A 29 8.29 1.11 8.77
C PHE A 29 6.96 0.79 9.40
N THR A 30 6.18 1.83 9.72
CA THR A 30 4.83 1.69 10.26
C THR A 30 3.81 2.03 9.18
N TYR A 31 2.91 1.08 8.92
CA TYR A 31 1.82 1.24 7.97
C TYR A 31 0.50 1.35 8.73
N ARG A 32 -0.30 2.34 8.37
CA ARG A 32 -1.69 2.47 8.82
C ARG A 32 -2.59 2.38 7.61
N ILE A 33 -3.53 1.45 7.65
CA ILE A 33 -4.43 1.16 6.54
C ILE A 33 -5.84 1.43 7.02
N GLN A 34 -6.51 2.34 6.35
CA GLN A 34 -7.91 2.64 6.57
C GLN A 34 -8.76 2.00 5.49
N PHE A 35 -9.87 1.40 5.89
CA PHE A 35 -10.86 0.77 5.02
C PHE A 35 -12.14 1.60 4.98
N ASP A 36 -12.94 1.40 3.92
CA ASP A 36 -14.22 2.10 3.77
C ASP A 36 -15.28 1.61 4.77
N SER A 37 -15.18 0.34 5.19
CA SER A 37 -16.09 -0.31 6.15
C SER A 37 -15.32 -1.02 7.27
N THR A 38 -16.05 -1.50 8.29
CA THR A 38 -15.47 -2.16 9.47
C THR A 38 -15.14 -3.64 9.23
N GLN A 39 -15.81 -4.30 8.30
CA GLN A 39 -15.65 -5.74 8.02
C GLN A 39 -14.22 -6.13 7.59
N PRO A 40 -13.53 -5.39 6.69
CA PRO A 40 -12.15 -5.68 6.29
C PRO A 40 -11.14 -5.75 7.45
N VAL A 41 -11.35 -4.98 8.51
CA VAL A 41 -10.46 -4.94 9.68
C VAL A 41 -10.34 -6.31 10.32
N ILE A 42 -11.47 -7.04 10.41
CA ILE A 42 -11.50 -8.37 11.03
C ILE A 42 -10.69 -9.36 10.19
N ALA A 43 -10.86 -9.35 8.87
CA ALA A 43 -10.08 -10.18 7.96
C ALA A 43 -8.58 -9.87 8.06
N ALA A 44 -8.21 -8.59 7.99
CA ALA A 44 -6.81 -8.14 8.07
C ALA A 44 -6.12 -8.55 9.39
N CYS A 45 -6.84 -8.55 10.52
CA CYS A 45 -6.31 -8.97 11.83
C CYS A 45 -6.01 -10.47 11.95
N HIS A 46 -6.35 -11.31 10.97
CA HIS A 46 -5.88 -12.69 10.93
C HIS A 46 -4.41 -12.82 10.53
N ILE A 47 -3.82 -11.77 9.96
CA ILE A 47 -2.40 -11.73 9.63
C ILE A 47 -1.60 -11.43 10.89
N PRO A 48 -0.63 -12.28 11.28
CA PRO A 48 0.20 -12.04 12.45
C PRO A 48 0.88 -10.67 12.43
N GLY A 49 0.79 -9.94 13.54
CA GLY A 49 1.39 -8.61 13.68
C GLY A 49 0.51 -7.45 13.19
N VAL A 50 -0.57 -7.71 12.45
CA VAL A 50 -1.56 -6.70 12.06
C VAL A 50 -2.56 -6.48 13.19
N LYS A 51 -2.66 -5.25 13.68
CA LYS A 51 -3.51 -4.89 14.83
C LYS A 51 -4.56 -3.87 14.43
N LYS A 52 -5.81 -4.04 14.89
CA LYS A 52 -6.84 -3.00 14.81
C LYS A 52 -6.40 -1.77 15.63
N THR A 53 -6.41 -0.60 15.01
CA THR A 53 -6.07 0.69 15.65
C THR A 53 -7.22 1.69 15.64
N GLY A 54 -8.32 1.37 14.96
CA GLY A 54 -9.58 2.10 14.96
C GLY A 54 -10.68 1.25 14.32
N ASP A 55 -11.92 1.73 14.29
CA ASP A 55 -13.05 0.90 13.81
C ASP A 55 -12.93 0.43 12.36
N ARG A 56 -12.23 1.20 11.54
CA ARG A 56 -11.95 0.90 10.14
C ARG A 56 -10.46 0.95 9.83
N GLU A 57 -9.60 0.79 10.83
CA GLU A 57 -8.15 0.97 10.67
C GLU A 57 -7.37 -0.20 11.29
N VAL A 58 -6.35 -0.64 10.56
CA VAL A 58 -5.30 -1.55 11.06
C VAL A 58 -3.92 -0.91 10.94
N SER A 59 -2.99 -1.39 11.77
CA SER A 59 -1.59 -0.99 11.76
C SER A 59 -0.67 -2.19 11.92
N PHE A 60 0.50 -2.11 11.28
CA PHE A 60 1.63 -3.00 11.52
C PHE A 60 2.95 -2.24 11.34
N THR A 61 3.98 -2.72 12.03
CA THR A 61 5.33 -2.17 11.99
C THR A 61 6.32 -3.29 11.67
N LEU A 62 7.16 -3.10 10.65
CA LEU A 62 8.13 -4.11 10.19
C LEU A 62 9.52 -3.49 9.97
N PRO A 63 10.60 -4.24 10.21
CA PRO A 63 11.97 -3.71 10.18
C PRO A 63 12.44 -3.31 8.78
N THR A 64 11.94 -3.96 7.72
CA THR A 64 12.35 -3.67 6.34
C THR A 64 11.18 -3.28 5.46
N MET A 65 11.45 -2.48 4.43
CA MET A 65 10.44 -2.08 3.44
C MET A 65 9.91 -3.30 2.66
N GLU A 66 10.76 -4.28 2.41
CA GLU A 66 10.39 -5.53 1.74
C GLU A 66 9.34 -6.30 2.56
N GLU A 67 9.59 -6.51 3.84
CA GLU A 67 8.62 -7.17 4.73
C GLU A 67 7.33 -6.36 4.83
N ALA A 68 7.44 -5.03 4.95
CA ALA A 68 6.29 -4.15 5.01
C ALA A 68 5.41 -4.22 3.75
N PHE A 69 6.04 -4.24 2.57
CA PHE A 69 5.34 -4.37 1.29
C PHE A 69 4.70 -5.76 1.13
N ARG A 70 5.38 -6.83 1.55
CA ARG A 70 4.80 -8.19 1.54
C ARG A 70 3.59 -8.29 2.48
N CYS A 71 3.68 -7.72 3.68
CA CYS A 71 2.57 -7.67 4.63
C CYS A 71 1.40 -6.87 4.06
N PHE A 72 1.65 -5.72 3.43
CA PHE A 72 0.62 -4.96 2.72
C PHE A 72 -0.05 -5.77 1.60
N GLY A 73 0.73 -6.50 0.80
CA GLY A 73 0.22 -7.42 -0.22
C GLY A 73 -0.66 -8.52 0.36
N ALA A 74 -0.25 -9.11 1.48
CA ALA A 74 -1.05 -10.11 2.19
C ALA A 74 -2.37 -9.53 2.73
N VAL A 75 -2.34 -8.34 3.35
CA VAL A 75 -3.53 -7.64 3.85
C VAL A 75 -4.52 -7.38 2.71
N SER A 76 -4.04 -6.75 1.63
CA SER A 76 -4.91 -6.41 0.48
C SER A 76 -5.50 -7.65 -0.19
N THR A 77 -4.72 -8.73 -0.33
CA THR A 77 -5.18 -10.00 -0.90
C THR A 77 -6.24 -10.67 -0.02
N LEU A 78 -5.99 -10.78 1.28
CA LEU A 78 -6.92 -11.42 2.22
C LEU A 78 -8.23 -10.64 2.34
N VAL A 79 -8.15 -9.31 2.41
CA VAL A 79 -9.33 -8.44 2.45
C VAL A 79 -10.13 -8.57 1.16
N ALA A 80 -9.48 -8.54 -0.01
CA ALA A 80 -10.17 -8.69 -1.29
C ALA A 80 -10.88 -10.05 -1.41
N ALA A 81 -10.27 -11.13 -0.90
CA ALA A 81 -10.89 -12.45 -0.88
C ALA A 81 -12.09 -12.54 0.10
N GLY A 82 -12.15 -11.67 1.11
CA GLY A 82 -13.24 -11.59 2.08
C GLY A 82 -14.46 -10.78 1.59
N ILE A 83 -14.40 -10.21 0.39
CA ILE A 83 -15.49 -9.46 -0.23
C ILE A 83 -16.14 -10.32 -1.30
N GLU A 84 -17.46 -10.50 -1.22
CA GLU A 84 -18.23 -11.16 -2.27
C GLU A 84 -18.20 -10.31 -3.55
N PRO A 85 -17.72 -10.83 -4.69
CA PRO A 85 -17.58 -10.04 -5.92
C PRO A 85 -18.92 -9.59 -6.53
N ARG A 86 -20.04 -10.24 -6.17
CA ARG A 86 -21.39 -9.95 -6.67
C ARG A 86 -22.44 -10.22 -5.60
N PHE A 87 -23.15 -9.17 -5.19
CA PHE A 87 -24.52 -9.36 -4.72
C PHE A 87 -25.43 -9.36 -5.96
N GLY A 88 -25.72 -10.55 -6.49
CA GLY A 88 -26.56 -10.75 -7.68
C GLY A 88 -25.78 -10.92 -8.98
#